data_AF-A0A0E9N416-F1
#
_entry.id   AF-A0A0E9N416-F1
#
_cell.length_a   1.000
_cell.length_b   1.000
_cell.length_c   1.000
_cell.angle_alpha   90.00
_cell.angle_beta   90.00
_cell.angle_gamma   90.00
#
_symmetry.space_group_name_H-M   'P 1'
#
loop_
_entity.id
_entity.type
_entity.pdbx_description
1 polymer ?
#
loop_
_entity_poly.entity_id
_entity_poly.type
_entity_poly.pdbx_seq_one_letter_code
_entity_poly.pdbx_strand_id
1 'polypeptide(L)'
;MATKWLPIDKAIVSSLTGNDKTILNRIEELSNETIPNDDKTLTEFKTYQRQVSKNFNTAISISPFFKGDGSYDDFTYTYFLGAFSDKYRFTKGSGSSIIAERFGLGIEIELKVTNLKTSIKGGFASIGAAIDMELADASYKYHIRSLPDGDFNTLLPPIGQFNSEAIEKFKLLVNKLKQLYKSANGNIDLVAIEILLDEAPMNSNGANAASYYFAAKRLLDDQTLSDAVLSARSSPGRYNEDAIQYVYARCGVKSLNEKPTSTSKDAAKKLINN
;
A
#
# COMPACT_ATOMS: atom_id res chain seq x y z
N MET A 1 10.71 -11.04 -7.72
CA MET A 1 9.41 -10.52 -8.17
C MET A 1 9.59 -9.01 -8.27
N ALA A 2 8.55 -8.19 -8.32
CA ALA A 2 8.73 -6.75 -8.18
C ALA A 2 8.57 -6.38 -6.72
N THR A 3 9.59 -5.76 -6.11
CA THR A 3 9.52 -5.20 -4.76
C THR A 3 8.29 -4.31 -4.64
N LYS A 4 7.47 -4.61 -3.62
CA LYS A 4 6.21 -3.94 -3.41
C LYS A 4 5.87 -3.83 -1.94
N TRP A 5 5.30 -2.69 -1.55
CA TRP A 5 4.61 -2.55 -0.26
C TRP A 5 3.45 -3.56 -0.14
N LEU A 6 3.52 -4.36 0.92
CA LEU A 6 2.50 -5.36 1.25
C LEU A 6 1.72 -4.90 2.49
N PRO A 7 0.37 -4.93 2.44
CA PRO A 7 -0.45 -4.78 3.63
C PRO A 7 -0.10 -5.85 4.64
N ILE A 8 -0.06 -5.49 5.92
CA ILE A 8 0.35 -6.39 7.00
C ILE A 8 -0.42 -7.72 6.97
N ASP A 9 -1.73 -7.70 6.79
CA ASP A 9 -2.52 -8.94 6.78
C ASP A 9 -2.11 -9.90 5.66
N LYS A 10 -1.70 -9.37 4.51
CA LYS A 10 -1.18 -10.21 3.43
C LYS A 10 0.18 -10.77 3.77
N ALA A 11 1.03 -9.97 4.42
CA ALA A 11 2.32 -10.44 4.88
C ALA A 11 2.14 -11.60 5.88
N ILE A 12 1.21 -11.48 6.84
CA ILE A 12 0.85 -12.56 7.77
C ILE A 12 0.48 -13.83 7.00
N VAL A 13 -0.45 -13.73 6.04
CA VAL A 13 -0.89 -14.90 5.26
C VAL A 13 0.28 -15.52 4.49
N SER A 14 1.11 -14.71 3.81
CA SER A 14 2.26 -15.23 3.07
C SER A 14 3.31 -15.88 3.99
N SER A 15 3.56 -15.29 5.16
CA SER A 15 4.53 -15.79 6.13
C SER A 15 4.06 -17.05 6.84
N LEU A 16 2.75 -17.19 7.10
CA LEU A 16 2.15 -18.44 7.58
C LEU A 16 2.31 -19.57 6.56
N THR A 17 2.14 -19.29 5.27
CA THR A 17 2.36 -20.29 4.22
C THR A 17 3.83 -20.64 3.99
N GLY A 18 4.75 -19.72 4.29
CA GLY A 18 6.19 -19.90 4.12
C GLY A 18 6.97 -20.30 5.37
N ASN A 19 6.30 -20.42 6.53
CA ASN A 19 6.91 -20.62 7.86
C ASN A 19 7.96 -19.55 8.27
N ASP A 20 7.82 -18.31 7.80
CA ASP A 20 8.75 -17.22 8.17
C ASP A 20 8.32 -16.58 9.50
N LYS A 21 8.85 -17.14 10.60
CA LYS A 21 8.55 -16.68 11.97
C LYS A 21 9.10 -15.28 12.27
N THR A 22 10.13 -14.82 11.56
CA THR A 22 10.73 -13.50 11.80
C THR A 22 9.77 -12.38 11.42
N ILE A 23 9.11 -12.52 10.27
CA ILE A 23 8.10 -11.56 9.82
C ILE A 23 6.89 -11.55 10.75
N LEU A 24 6.41 -12.73 11.17
CA LEU A 24 5.26 -12.85 12.07
C LEU A 24 5.51 -12.18 13.42
N ASN A 25 6.66 -12.45 14.05
CA ASN A 25 7.02 -11.84 15.33
C ASN A 25 7.10 -10.31 15.21
N ARG A 26 7.71 -9.78 14.14
CA ARG A 26 7.82 -8.33 13.95
C ARG A 26 6.45 -7.68 13.73
N ILE A 27 5.53 -8.34 13.01
CA ILE A 27 4.16 -7.86 12.85
C ILE A 27 3.41 -7.81 14.19
N GLU A 28 3.61 -8.82 15.05
CA GLU A 28 3.02 -8.84 16.39
C GLU A 28 3.57 -7.70 17.27
N GLU A 29 4.87 -7.43 17.22
CA GLU A 29 5.47 -6.26 17.88
C GLU A 29 4.85 -4.94 17.39
N LEU A 30 4.69 -4.79 16.06
CA LEU A 30 4.13 -3.58 15.45
C LEU A 30 2.69 -3.30 15.89
N SER A 31 1.91 -4.34 16.17
CA SER A 31 0.54 -4.18 16.67
C SER A 31 0.46 -3.56 18.06
N ASN A 32 1.56 -3.62 18.83
CA ASN A 32 1.64 -3.12 20.21
C ASN A 32 2.53 -1.87 20.33
N GLU A 33 3.14 -1.40 19.24
CA GLU A 33 4.12 -0.33 19.27
C GLU A 33 3.47 1.07 19.20
N THR A 34 3.87 1.98 20.09
CA THR A 34 3.46 3.39 20.03
C THR A 34 4.36 4.15 19.06
N ILE A 35 3.76 4.90 18.14
CA ILE A 35 4.51 5.68 17.15
C ILE A 35 4.88 7.05 17.74
N PRO A 36 6.16 7.46 17.64
CA PRO A 36 6.61 8.79 18.08
C PRO A 36 5.79 9.92 17.45
N ASN A 37 5.53 10.99 18.21
CA ASN A 37 4.66 12.08 17.74
C ASN A 37 5.22 12.81 16.52
N ASP A 38 6.54 12.90 16.39
CA ASP A 38 7.20 13.47 15.23
C ASP A 38 7.05 12.60 13.97
N ASP A 39 6.61 11.35 14.08
CA ASP A 39 6.33 10.42 12.98
C ASP A 39 4.85 10.40 12.58
N LYS A 40 3.99 11.15 13.27
CA LYS A 40 2.53 11.17 13.04
C LYS A 40 2.06 12.12 11.92
N THR A 41 2.97 12.84 11.27
CA THR A 41 2.63 13.76 10.18
C THR A 41 2.16 13.00 8.94
N LEU A 42 0.93 13.24 8.50
CA LEU A 42 0.40 12.64 7.27
C LEU A 42 0.85 13.43 6.04
N THR A 43 1.38 12.74 5.04
CA THR A 43 2.01 13.36 3.85
C THR A 43 1.57 12.77 2.53
N GLU A 44 0.93 11.59 2.56
CA GLU A 44 0.38 10.96 1.36
C GLU A 44 -1.03 10.47 1.64
N PHE A 45 -1.95 10.72 0.71
CA PHE A 45 -3.26 10.08 0.66
C PHE A 45 -3.29 9.10 -0.50
N LYS A 46 -3.58 7.83 -0.23
CA LYS A 46 -3.58 6.77 -1.24
C LYS A 46 -4.88 5.99 -1.20
N THR A 47 -5.36 5.68 -2.39
CA THR A 47 -6.43 4.73 -2.63
C THR A 47 -5.89 3.63 -3.51
N TYR A 48 -6.03 2.37 -3.09
CA TYR A 48 -5.73 1.26 -3.97
C TYR A 48 -6.86 0.23 -3.95
N GLN A 49 -7.03 -0.42 -5.09
CA GLN A 49 -7.94 -1.53 -5.26
C GLN A 49 -7.15 -2.78 -5.60
N ARG A 50 -7.59 -3.92 -5.08
CA ARG A 50 -7.02 -5.23 -5.38
C ARG A 50 -8.15 -6.20 -5.65
N GLN A 51 -8.04 -6.99 -6.70
CA GLN A 51 -8.93 -8.14 -6.90
C GLN A 51 -8.29 -9.36 -6.21
N VAL A 52 -9.09 -10.14 -5.51
CA VAL A 52 -8.72 -11.42 -4.90
C VAL A 52 -9.52 -12.49 -5.63
N SER A 53 -8.89 -13.18 -6.58
CA SER A 53 -9.48 -14.37 -7.20
C SER A 53 -9.25 -15.57 -6.28
N LYS A 54 -10.32 -16.25 -5.86
CA LYS A 54 -10.23 -17.45 -5.02
C LYS A 54 -9.70 -18.70 -5.74
N ASN A 55 -9.49 -18.63 -7.07
CA ASN A 55 -8.94 -19.73 -7.85
C ASN A 55 -7.60 -19.32 -8.48
N PHE A 56 -6.65 -20.26 -8.42
CA PHE A 56 -5.28 -20.30 -8.94
C PHE A 56 -4.13 -19.90 -8.00
N ASN A 57 -3.39 -20.95 -7.60
CA ASN A 57 -1.94 -20.91 -7.41
C ASN A 57 -1.28 -19.98 -8.44
N THR A 58 -0.37 -19.13 -7.98
CA THR A 58 0.60 -18.35 -8.77
C THR A 58 0.03 -17.36 -9.79
N ALA A 59 -0.24 -16.13 -9.37
CA ALA A 59 0.12 -14.86 -10.02
C ALA A 59 -0.78 -13.73 -9.50
N ILE A 60 -0.29 -12.99 -8.50
CA ILE A 60 -0.94 -11.76 -8.04
C ILE A 60 -0.67 -10.68 -9.10
N SER A 61 -1.61 -10.48 -10.02
CA SER A 61 -1.56 -9.36 -10.95
C SER A 61 -1.95 -8.06 -10.22
N ILE A 62 -0.94 -7.28 -9.86
CA ILE A 62 -1.16 -5.86 -9.56
C ILE A 62 -0.97 -5.14 -10.88
N SER A 63 -2.07 -4.86 -11.54
CA SER A 63 -2.08 -4.05 -12.75
C SER A 63 -3.19 -3.02 -12.66
N PRO A 64 -2.93 -1.77 -13.08
CA PRO A 64 -4.00 -0.87 -13.44
C PRO A 64 -4.65 -1.46 -14.70
N PHE A 65 -5.90 -1.90 -14.60
CA PHE A 65 -6.73 -2.35 -15.72
C PHE A 65 -6.26 -3.62 -16.43
N PHE A 66 -6.62 -4.80 -15.90
CA PHE A 66 -6.71 -5.99 -16.74
C PHE A 66 -8.07 -6.05 -17.45
N LYS A 67 -8.04 -6.09 -18.79
CA LYS A 67 -9.10 -6.63 -19.65
C LYS A 67 -8.95 -8.15 -19.64
N GLY A 68 -9.83 -8.86 -18.96
CA GLY A 68 -9.97 -10.31 -19.08
C GLY A 68 -11.42 -10.63 -19.37
N ASP A 69 -11.70 -11.15 -20.56
CA ASP A 69 -13.00 -11.74 -20.92
C ASP A 69 -13.09 -13.11 -20.24
N GLY A 70 -13.63 -13.13 -19.02
CA GLY A 70 -13.96 -14.36 -18.31
C GLY A 70 -15.26 -14.15 -17.56
N SER A 71 -16.30 -14.90 -17.92
CA SER A 71 -17.54 -14.96 -17.14
C SER A 71 -17.25 -15.72 -15.85
N TYR A 72 -17.03 -14.99 -14.75
CA TYR A 72 -17.01 -15.56 -13.42
C TYR A 72 -18.21 -15.01 -12.64
N ASP A 73 -18.88 -15.88 -11.90
CA ASP A 73 -20.10 -15.55 -11.17
C ASP A 73 -19.84 -14.68 -9.92
N ASP A 74 -18.66 -14.84 -9.29
CA ASP A 74 -18.28 -14.22 -8.02
C ASP A 74 -16.87 -13.62 -8.05
N PHE A 75 -16.72 -12.39 -7.57
CA PHE A 75 -15.43 -11.71 -7.37
C PHE A 75 -15.31 -11.11 -5.97
N THR A 76 -14.11 -11.12 -5.41
CA THR A 76 -13.81 -10.36 -4.19
C THR A 76 -12.82 -9.26 -4.53
N TYR A 77 -13.16 -8.03 -4.16
CA TYR A 77 -12.30 -6.87 -4.28
C TYR A 77 -11.96 -6.34 -2.88
N THR A 78 -10.74 -5.87 -2.71
CA THR A 78 -10.28 -5.18 -1.51
C THR A 78 -9.92 -3.76 -1.90
N TYR A 79 -10.57 -2.79 -1.27
CA TYR A 79 -10.32 -1.37 -1.44
C TYR A 79 -9.71 -0.81 -0.18
N PHE A 80 -8.53 -0.21 -0.27
CA PHE A 80 -7.95 0.52 0.84
C PHE A 80 -8.02 2.01 0.57
N LEU A 81 -8.37 2.73 1.62
CA LEU A 81 -8.47 4.17 1.65
C LEU A 81 -7.76 4.64 2.91
N GLY A 82 -6.66 5.37 2.75
CA GLY A 82 -5.89 5.81 3.90
C GLY A 82 -4.91 6.91 3.61
N ALA A 83 -4.46 7.52 4.70
CA ALA A 83 -3.39 8.49 4.73
C ALA A 83 -2.17 7.88 5.41
N PHE A 84 -0.99 8.23 4.92
CA PHE A 84 0.28 7.68 5.36
C PHE A 84 1.23 8.78 5.82
N SER A 85 2.10 8.42 6.76
CA SER A 85 3.26 9.21 7.14
C SER A 85 4.36 9.15 6.07
N ASP A 86 5.20 10.19 6.01
CA ASP A 86 6.43 10.23 5.19
C ASP A 86 7.63 9.58 5.86
N LYS A 87 7.47 9.18 7.13
CA LYS A 87 8.53 8.49 7.86
C LYS A 87 8.39 6.99 7.74
N TYR A 88 9.52 6.38 7.43
CA TYR A 88 9.67 4.94 7.32
C TYR A 88 10.54 4.46 8.47
N ARG A 89 10.07 3.46 9.21
CA ARG A 89 10.90 2.80 10.19
C ARG A 89 11.67 1.68 9.53
N PHE A 90 12.98 1.75 9.67
CA PHE A 90 13.91 0.76 9.16
C PHE A 90 14.17 -0.30 10.21
N THR A 91 13.70 -1.50 9.93
CA THR A 91 14.06 -2.67 10.73
C THR A 91 15.36 -3.22 10.15
N LYS A 92 16.44 -3.19 10.94
CA LYS A 92 17.72 -3.79 10.54
C LYS A 92 17.55 -5.30 10.53
N GLY A 93 17.19 -5.86 9.37
CA GLY A 93 17.12 -7.29 9.18
C GLY A 93 18.35 -7.84 8.46
N SER A 94 18.74 -9.06 8.84
CA SER A 94 19.68 -9.91 8.10
C SER A 94 18.89 -11.04 7.42
N GLY A 95 18.85 -11.08 6.09
CA GLY A 95 18.05 -12.07 5.33
C GLY A 95 16.64 -11.58 4.98
N SER A 96 15.76 -12.47 4.51
CA SER A 96 14.36 -12.18 4.14
C SER A 96 13.60 -11.57 5.32
N SER A 97 13.64 -10.25 5.41
CA SER A 97 13.25 -9.49 6.59
C SER A 97 12.49 -8.24 6.15
N ILE A 98 11.64 -7.74 7.04
CA ILE A 98 11.01 -6.43 6.86
C ILE A 98 12.13 -5.39 6.85
N ILE A 99 12.24 -4.63 5.77
CA ILE A 99 13.26 -3.59 5.62
C ILE A 99 12.69 -2.20 5.89
N ALA A 100 11.40 -2.00 5.68
CA ALA A 100 10.74 -0.74 5.93
C ALA A 100 9.31 -0.96 6.37
N GLU A 101 8.85 -0.13 7.29
CA GLU A 101 7.50 -0.10 7.81
C GLU A 101 6.89 1.25 7.49
N ARG A 102 5.65 1.22 7.01
CA ARG A 102 4.89 2.41 6.67
C ARG A 102 3.69 2.55 7.58
N PHE A 103 3.63 3.69 8.24
CA PHE A 103 2.58 4.01 9.19
C PHE A 103 1.52 4.90 8.57
N GLY A 104 0.29 4.74 9.03
CA GLY A 104 -0.82 5.52 8.54
C GLY A 104 -2.10 5.24 9.30
N LEU A 105 -3.20 5.71 8.72
CA LEU A 105 -4.55 5.42 9.15
C LEU A 105 -5.42 5.15 7.94
N GLY A 106 -6.54 4.47 8.14
CA GLY A 106 -7.45 4.20 7.05
C GLY A 106 -8.38 3.04 7.32
N ILE A 107 -9.12 2.73 6.26
CA ILE A 107 -10.11 1.67 6.22
C ILE A 107 -9.86 0.79 5.01
N GLU A 108 -9.98 -0.51 5.23
CA GLU A 108 -10.00 -1.51 4.17
C GLU A 108 -11.42 -2.04 4.01
N ILE A 109 -11.96 -2.00 2.80
CA ILE A 109 -13.30 -2.46 2.44
C ILE A 109 -13.14 -3.69 1.56
N GLU A 110 -13.61 -4.84 2.04
CA GLU A 110 -13.71 -6.04 1.23
C GLU A 110 -15.12 -6.11 0.64
N LEU A 111 -15.20 -6.09 -0.68
CA LEU A 111 -16.43 -6.12 -1.46
C LEU A 111 -16.53 -7.46 -2.18
N LYS A 112 -17.53 -8.26 -1.83
CA LYS A 112 -17.88 -9.49 -2.55
C LYS A 112 -19.00 -9.16 -3.54
N VAL A 113 -18.68 -9.25 -4.83
CA VAL A 113 -19.61 -9.06 -5.94
C VAL A 113 -20.04 -10.43 -6.45
N THR A 114 -21.34 -10.61 -6.67
CA THR A 114 -21.96 -11.86 -7.14
C THR A 114 -22.97 -11.55 -8.25
N ASN A 115 -23.40 -12.57 -9.00
CA ASN A 115 -24.46 -12.46 -10.02
C ASN A 115 -24.18 -11.39 -11.10
N LEU A 116 -22.94 -11.34 -11.59
CA LEU A 116 -22.51 -10.36 -12.58
C LEU A 116 -23.16 -10.64 -13.95
N LYS A 117 -24.15 -9.84 -14.35
CA LYS A 117 -24.87 -10.02 -15.63
C LYS A 117 -24.11 -9.48 -16.85
N THR A 118 -23.00 -8.76 -16.63
CA THR A 118 -22.21 -8.10 -17.69
C THR A 118 -20.71 -8.10 -17.38
N SER A 119 -19.85 -7.94 -18.38
CA SER A 119 -18.40 -7.81 -18.18
C SER A 119 -18.02 -6.43 -17.62
N ILE A 120 -18.15 -6.26 -16.30
CA ILE A 120 -17.78 -5.00 -15.63
C ILE A 120 -16.26 -4.96 -15.43
N LYS A 121 -15.62 -3.92 -15.97
CA LYS A 121 -14.24 -3.60 -15.60
C LYS A 121 -14.22 -3.11 -14.16
N GLY A 122 -13.76 -3.97 -13.26
CA GLY A 122 -13.89 -3.85 -11.82
C GLY A 122 -13.18 -2.62 -11.25
N GLY A 123 -13.94 -1.58 -10.95
CA GLY A 123 -13.57 -0.41 -10.17
C GLY A 123 -14.68 -0.10 -9.16
N PHE A 124 -14.39 0.55 -8.04
CA PHE A 124 -15.41 0.83 -7.01
C PHE A 124 -16.64 1.54 -7.59
N ALA A 125 -16.39 2.54 -8.45
CA ALA A 125 -17.43 3.32 -9.10
C ALA A 125 -18.22 2.51 -10.15
N SER A 126 -17.55 1.64 -10.93
CA SER A 126 -18.24 0.81 -11.93
C SER A 126 -19.05 -0.31 -11.29
N ILE A 127 -18.58 -0.87 -10.17
CA ILE A 127 -19.35 -1.83 -9.37
C ILE A 127 -20.56 -1.13 -8.73
N GLY A 128 -20.38 0.07 -8.17
CA GLY A 128 -21.49 0.85 -7.64
C GLY A 128 -22.58 1.11 -8.69
N ALA A 129 -22.18 1.57 -9.89
CA ALA A 129 -23.11 1.79 -10.99
C ALA A 129 -23.82 0.49 -11.44
N ALA A 130 -23.11 -0.64 -11.47
CA ALA A 130 -23.71 -1.91 -11.83
C ALA A 130 -24.77 -2.38 -10.83
N ILE A 131 -24.57 -2.12 -9.55
CA ILE A 131 -25.53 -2.46 -8.50
C ILE A 131 -26.74 -1.54 -8.56
N ASP A 132 -26.54 -0.24 -8.76
CA ASP A 132 -27.64 0.71 -8.97
C ASP A 132 -28.50 0.35 -10.20
N MET A 133 -27.92 -0.33 -11.18
CA MET A 133 -28.61 -0.83 -12.38
C MET A 133 -29.15 -2.27 -12.25
N GLU A 134 -29.06 -2.89 -11.06
CA GLU A 134 -29.46 -4.29 -10.81
C GLU A 134 -28.77 -5.32 -11.73
N LEU A 135 -27.55 -4.99 -12.17
CA LEU A 135 -26.70 -5.83 -13.03
C LEU A 135 -25.71 -6.67 -12.23
N ALA A 136 -25.61 -6.46 -10.92
CA ALA A 136 -24.80 -7.24 -9.99
C ALA A 136 -25.35 -7.11 -8.57
N ASP A 137 -25.07 -8.09 -7.72
CA ASP A 137 -25.26 -8.01 -6.28
C ASP A 137 -23.90 -7.81 -5.62
N ALA A 138 -23.82 -7.06 -4.53
CA ALA A 138 -22.60 -7.05 -3.73
C ALA A 138 -22.86 -6.88 -2.24
N SER A 139 -22.03 -7.54 -1.45
CA SER A 139 -21.94 -7.37 -0.01
C SER A 139 -20.56 -6.87 0.37
N TYR A 140 -20.47 -6.16 1.49
CA TYR A 140 -19.21 -5.62 1.95
C TYR A 140 -19.02 -5.87 3.45
N LYS A 141 -17.75 -5.99 3.82
CA LYS A 141 -17.26 -5.85 5.19
C LYS A 141 -16.10 -4.87 5.17
N TYR A 142 -15.72 -4.34 6.33
CA TYR A 142 -14.55 -3.48 6.43
C TYR A 142 -13.74 -3.76 7.67
N HIS A 143 -12.46 -3.44 7.56
CA HIS A 143 -11.48 -3.50 8.63
C HIS A 143 -10.93 -2.09 8.83
N ILE A 144 -11.16 -1.54 10.02
CA ILE A 144 -10.61 -0.26 10.42
C ILE A 144 -9.17 -0.50 10.84
N ARG A 145 -8.19 0.17 10.20
CA ARG A 145 -6.78 0.13 10.64
C ARG A 145 -6.54 1.12 11.75
N SER A 146 -6.93 2.37 11.48
CA SER A 146 -6.99 3.44 12.47
C SER A 146 -7.91 4.52 11.89
N LEU A 147 -8.69 5.15 12.76
CA LEU A 147 -9.46 6.35 12.45
C LEU A 147 -9.28 7.34 13.59
N PRO A 148 -9.21 8.64 13.30
CA PRO A 148 -9.23 9.67 14.33
C PRO A 148 -10.50 9.59 15.17
N ASP A 149 -10.39 9.98 16.44
CA ASP A 149 -11.55 10.13 17.32
C ASP A 149 -12.59 11.11 16.73
N GLY A 150 -13.88 10.83 16.97
CA GLY A 150 -15.00 11.66 16.54
C GLY A 150 -16.01 10.93 15.64
N ASP A 151 -16.76 11.67 14.83
CA ASP A 151 -17.87 11.13 14.00
C ASP A 151 -17.41 10.28 12.79
N PHE A 152 -16.18 9.76 12.78
CA PHE A 152 -15.80 8.75 11.78
C PHE A 152 -16.56 7.45 12.01
N ASN A 153 -16.71 7.04 13.28
CA ASN A 153 -17.42 5.80 13.63
C ASN A 153 -18.92 5.87 13.30
N THR A 154 -19.53 7.06 13.37
CA THR A 154 -20.95 7.26 13.03
C THR A 154 -21.20 7.33 11.52
N LEU A 155 -20.16 7.59 10.72
CA LEU A 155 -20.24 7.61 9.25
C LEU A 155 -20.03 6.23 8.62
N LEU A 156 -19.59 5.24 9.42
CA LEU A 156 -19.43 3.88 8.94
C LEU A 156 -20.81 3.24 8.71
N PRO A 157 -21.12 2.82 7.47
CA PRO A 157 -22.35 2.09 7.21
C PRO A 157 -22.28 0.71 7.88
N PRO A 158 -23.41 0.13 8.33
CA PRO A 158 -23.41 -1.21 8.92
C PRO A 158 -23.04 -2.26 7.88
N ILE A 159 -22.10 -3.15 8.22
CA ILE A 159 -21.67 -4.28 7.38
C ILE A 159 -22.89 -5.02 6.81
N GLY A 160 -22.89 -5.27 5.50
CA GLY A 160 -24.06 -5.84 4.84
C GLY A 160 -24.05 -5.66 3.34
N GLN A 161 -25.23 -5.35 2.78
CA GLN A 161 -25.39 -5.17 1.33
C GLN A 161 -24.78 -3.84 0.88
N PHE A 162 -24.05 -3.88 -0.22
CA PHE A 162 -23.42 -2.71 -0.82
C PHE A 162 -24.40 -2.04 -1.77
N ASN A 163 -25.35 -1.30 -1.22
CA ASN A 163 -26.39 -0.58 -1.93
C ASN A 163 -26.06 0.93 -2.06
N SER A 164 -26.95 1.70 -2.68
CA SER A 164 -26.75 3.15 -2.90
C SER A 164 -26.53 3.93 -1.59
N GLU A 165 -27.17 3.53 -0.47
CA GLU A 165 -26.94 4.14 0.83
C GLU A 165 -25.51 3.90 1.34
N ALA A 166 -25.01 2.66 1.24
CA ALA A 166 -23.64 2.31 1.59
C ALA A 166 -22.64 3.09 0.72
N ILE A 167 -22.90 3.20 -0.59
CA ILE A 167 -22.06 3.96 -1.53
C ILE A 167 -21.93 5.43 -1.10
N GLU A 168 -23.04 6.10 -0.79
CA GLU A 168 -23.01 7.50 -0.35
C GLU A 168 -22.29 7.68 0.98
N LYS A 169 -22.50 6.78 1.96
CA LYS A 169 -21.77 6.81 3.23
C LYS A 169 -20.26 6.65 3.02
N PHE A 170 -19.83 5.75 2.13
CA PHE A 170 -18.41 5.61 1.80
C PHE A 170 -17.84 6.83 1.07
N LYS A 171 -18.59 7.47 0.16
CA LYS A 171 -18.15 8.73 -0.46
C LYS A 171 -17.94 9.84 0.59
N LEU A 172 -18.85 9.95 1.56
CA LEU A 172 -18.73 10.90 2.67
C LEU A 172 -17.50 10.60 3.53
N LEU A 173 -17.28 9.32 3.86
CA LEU A 173 -16.09 8.89 4.61
C LEU A 173 -14.79 9.25 3.90
N VAL A 174 -14.70 8.98 2.58
CA VAL A 174 -13.56 9.37 1.73
C VAL A 174 -13.30 10.86 1.79
N ASN A 175 -14.34 11.68 1.66
CA ASN A 175 -14.20 13.12 1.70
C ASN A 175 -13.74 13.62 3.07
N LYS A 176 -14.27 13.05 4.16
CA LYS A 176 -13.85 13.42 5.52
C LYS A 176 -12.40 13.01 5.80
N LEU A 177 -11.97 11.82 5.35
CA LEU A 177 -10.57 11.39 5.45
C LEU A 177 -9.63 12.31 4.65
N LYS A 178 -10.03 12.73 3.44
CA LYS A 178 -9.26 13.70 2.65
C LYS A 178 -9.18 15.06 3.31
N GLN A 179 -10.26 15.53 3.94
CA GLN A 179 -10.27 16.80 4.68
C GLN A 179 -9.34 16.71 5.88
N LEU A 180 -9.41 15.62 6.65
CA LEU A 180 -8.54 15.38 7.79
C LEU A 180 -7.07 15.37 7.38
N TYR A 181 -6.72 14.66 6.31
CA TYR A 181 -5.37 14.70 5.74
C TYR A 181 -4.89 16.15 5.48
N LYS A 182 -5.77 17.01 4.94
CA LYS A 182 -5.43 18.41 4.66
C LYS A 182 -5.34 19.29 5.91
N SER A 183 -6.01 18.92 7.00
CA SER A 183 -6.14 19.73 8.22
C SER A 183 -5.34 19.18 9.41
N ALA A 184 -4.63 18.07 9.26
CA ALA A 184 -4.02 17.33 10.36
C ALA A 184 -2.88 18.12 11.04
N ASN A 185 -3.25 18.85 12.08
CA ASN A 185 -2.42 19.27 13.22
C ASN A 185 -2.90 18.58 14.53
N GLY A 186 -3.59 17.45 14.41
CA GLY A 186 -4.29 16.78 15.53
C GLY A 186 -3.54 15.56 16.10
N ASN A 187 -3.93 15.16 17.31
CA ASN A 187 -3.44 13.98 18.00
C ASN A 187 -4.02 12.71 17.32
N ILE A 188 -3.34 12.23 16.29
CA ILE A 188 -3.78 11.09 15.47
C ILE A 188 -2.88 9.90 15.76
N ASP A 189 -3.45 8.79 16.22
CA ASP A 189 -2.69 7.56 16.37
C ASP A 189 -2.57 6.85 15.02
N LEU A 190 -1.36 6.80 14.50
CA LEU A 190 -1.05 6.00 13.33
C LEU A 190 -0.82 4.54 13.76
N VAL A 191 -0.99 3.62 12.81
CA VAL A 191 -0.64 2.21 12.96
C VAL A 191 0.20 1.78 11.78
N ALA A 192 0.95 0.69 11.92
CA ALA A 192 1.62 0.09 10.77
C ALA A 192 0.55 -0.44 9.79
N ILE A 193 0.62 -0.05 8.52
CA ILE A 193 -0.36 -0.46 7.49
C ILE A 193 0.30 -1.30 6.41
N GLU A 194 1.48 -0.88 5.95
CA GLU A 194 2.24 -1.57 4.91
C GLU A 194 3.66 -1.86 5.40
N ILE A 195 4.19 -2.99 4.95
CA ILE A 195 5.59 -3.37 5.15
C ILE A 195 6.24 -3.63 3.80
N LEU A 196 7.53 -3.34 3.73
CA LEU A 196 8.38 -3.65 2.58
C LEU A 196 9.28 -4.81 2.97
N LEU A 197 9.20 -5.90 2.21
CA LEU A 197 10.01 -7.10 2.43
C LEU A 197 11.31 -7.02 1.62
N ASP A 198 12.40 -7.56 2.19
CA ASP A 198 13.62 -7.77 1.42
C ASP A 198 13.39 -8.88 0.39
N GLU A 199 13.33 -8.51 -0.89
CA GLU A 199 13.47 -9.50 -1.96
C GLU A 199 14.96 -9.78 -2.21
N ALA A 200 15.27 -11.03 -2.56
CA ALA A 200 16.61 -11.50 -2.91
C ALA A 200 17.37 -10.50 -3.82
N PRO A 201 18.71 -10.43 -3.70
CA PRO A 201 19.53 -9.33 -4.21
C PRO A 201 19.27 -8.99 -5.68
N MET A 202 19.42 -7.69 -5.99
CA MET A 202 19.35 -7.10 -7.33
C MET A 202 19.99 -8.03 -8.37
N ASN A 203 19.17 -8.79 -9.09
CA ASN A 203 19.58 -9.39 -10.33
C ASN A 203 19.56 -8.28 -11.39
N SER A 204 20.68 -8.07 -12.08
CA SER A 204 20.84 -7.07 -13.16
C SER A 204 19.82 -7.22 -14.30
N ASN A 205 19.13 -8.37 -14.37
CA ASN A 205 18.08 -8.67 -15.34
C ASN A 205 16.64 -8.63 -14.76
N GLY A 206 16.47 -8.17 -13.52
CA GLY A 206 15.15 -8.07 -12.88
C GLY A 206 14.29 -6.95 -13.46
N ALA A 207 12.97 -7.10 -13.43
CA ALA A 207 12.01 -6.10 -13.92
C ALA A 207 12.17 -4.69 -13.28
N ASN A 208 12.83 -4.62 -12.12
CA ASN A 208 13.09 -3.38 -11.40
C ASN A 208 14.53 -2.85 -11.53
N ALA A 209 15.43 -3.51 -12.28
CA ALA A 209 16.85 -3.15 -12.33
C ALA A 209 17.09 -1.69 -12.73
N ALA A 210 16.35 -1.19 -13.73
CA ALA A 210 16.41 0.21 -14.15
C ALA A 210 15.99 1.18 -13.04
N SER A 211 15.01 0.80 -12.21
CA SER A 211 14.53 1.60 -11.09
C SER A 211 15.52 1.61 -9.94
N TYR A 212 16.17 0.48 -9.68
CA TYR A 212 17.20 0.40 -8.65
C TYR A 212 18.44 1.22 -9.02
N TYR A 213 18.92 1.08 -10.26
CA TYR A 213 20.05 1.88 -10.74
C TYR A 213 19.72 3.37 -10.74
N PHE A 214 18.51 3.73 -11.19
CA PHE A 214 18.01 5.09 -11.11
C PHE A 214 18.06 5.61 -9.67
N ALA A 215 17.47 4.89 -8.71
CA ALA A 215 17.42 5.32 -7.32
C ALA A 215 18.81 5.47 -6.69
N ALA A 216 19.70 4.51 -6.93
CA ALA A 216 21.07 4.56 -6.43
C ALA A 216 21.82 5.78 -6.99
N LYS A 217 21.65 6.10 -8.27
CA LYS A 217 22.25 7.32 -8.85
C LYS A 217 21.72 8.59 -8.21
N ARG A 218 20.41 8.66 -7.93
CA ARG A 218 19.77 9.81 -7.25
C ARG A 218 20.30 10.02 -5.83
N LEU A 219 20.55 8.93 -5.08
CA LEU A 219 21.23 8.98 -3.78
C LEU A 219 22.64 9.57 -3.89
N LEU A 220 23.41 9.18 -4.92
CA LEU A 220 24.76 9.69 -5.15
C LEU A 220 24.76 11.17 -5.55
N ASP A 221 23.74 11.61 -6.28
CA ASP A 221 23.52 12.99 -6.71
C ASP A 221 22.91 13.87 -5.60
N ASP A 222 22.86 13.40 -4.35
CA ASP A 222 22.37 14.14 -3.18
C ASP A 222 20.86 14.48 -3.22
N GLN A 223 20.08 13.74 -4.01
CA GLN A 223 18.65 13.96 -4.14
C GLN A 223 17.86 13.24 -3.05
N THR A 224 16.85 13.92 -2.51
CA THR A 224 15.92 13.33 -1.53
C THR A 224 15.05 12.25 -2.20
N LEU A 225 14.41 11.40 -1.41
CA LEU A 225 13.47 10.41 -1.94
C LEU A 225 12.28 11.09 -2.63
N SER A 226 11.81 12.20 -2.09
CA SER A 226 10.75 13.04 -2.67
C SER A 226 11.13 13.49 -4.10
N ASP A 227 12.34 14.04 -4.27
CA ASP A 227 12.85 14.49 -5.57
C ASP A 227 12.98 13.33 -6.57
N ALA A 228 13.45 12.17 -6.10
CA ALA A 228 13.62 10.98 -6.93
C ALA A 228 12.26 10.43 -7.41
N VAL A 229 11.26 10.38 -6.53
CA VAL A 229 9.89 9.96 -6.86
C VAL A 229 9.23 10.94 -7.84
N LEU A 230 9.35 12.25 -7.60
CA LEU A 230 8.86 13.27 -8.53
C LEU A 230 9.53 13.15 -9.91
N SER A 231 10.84 12.92 -9.93
CA SER A 231 11.61 12.71 -11.16
C SER A 231 11.14 11.44 -11.89
N ALA A 232 10.85 10.36 -11.17
CA ALA A 232 10.33 9.12 -11.75
C ALA A 232 8.94 9.30 -12.38
N ARG A 233 8.06 10.06 -11.73
CA ARG A 233 6.70 10.38 -12.22
C ARG A 233 6.69 11.16 -13.53
N SER A 234 7.72 11.98 -13.78
CA SER A 234 7.88 12.66 -15.07
C SER A 234 8.17 11.71 -16.24
N SER A 235 8.47 10.44 -15.96
CA SER A 235 8.66 9.36 -16.94
C SER A 235 7.72 8.17 -16.64
N PRO A 236 6.39 8.30 -16.86
CA PRO A 236 5.41 7.30 -16.46
C PRO A 236 5.72 5.91 -17.02
N GLY A 237 5.66 4.88 -16.17
CA GLY A 237 5.86 3.47 -16.56
C GLY A 237 7.32 3.05 -16.76
N ARG A 238 8.28 3.99 -16.75
CA ARG A 238 9.71 3.67 -16.89
C ARG A 238 10.33 3.19 -15.58
N TYR A 239 9.88 3.74 -14.47
CA TYR A 239 10.43 3.45 -13.15
C TYR A 239 9.33 3.01 -12.19
N ASN A 240 9.65 2.02 -11.38
CA ASN A 240 8.81 1.53 -10.30
C ASN A 240 9.13 2.34 -9.03
N GLU A 241 8.16 3.11 -8.54
CA GLU A 241 8.31 3.93 -7.33
C GLU A 241 8.63 3.08 -6.08
N ASP A 242 8.05 1.88 -5.96
CA ASP A 242 8.30 0.99 -4.81
C ASP A 242 9.75 0.49 -4.82
N ALA A 243 10.30 0.24 -6.02
CA ALA A 243 11.71 -0.12 -6.20
C ALA A 243 12.66 1.04 -5.89
N ILE A 244 12.24 2.28 -6.16
CA ILE A 244 13.01 3.47 -5.78
C ILE A 244 13.02 3.63 -4.26
N GLN A 245 11.84 3.58 -3.64
CA GLN A 245 11.69 3.65 -2.19
C GLN A 245 12.51 2.57 -1.51
N TYR A 246 12.51 1.34 -2.03
CA TYR A 246 13.35 0.23 -1.56
C TYR A 246 14.84 0.57 -1.48
N VAL A 247 15.40 1.19 -2.51
CA VAL A 247 16.85 1.51 -2.52
C VAL A 247 17.18 2.59 -1.51
N TYR A 248 16.37 3.65 -1.43
CA TYR A 248 16.53 4.70 -0.42
C TYR A 248 16.43 4.12 0.99
N ALA A 249 15.45 3.26 1.19
CA ALA A 249 15.23 2.48 2.38
C ALA A 249 16.46 1.65 2.79
N ARG A 250 16.94 0.81 1.87
CA ARG A 250 18.11 -0.05 2.08
C ARG A 250 19.39 0.74 2.35
N CYS A 251 19.48 1.97 1.84
CA CYS A 251 20.58 2.90 2.10
C CYS A 251 20.40 3.73 3.39
N GLY A 252 19.34 3.49 4.15
CA GLY A 252 19.11 4.08 5.46
C GLY A 252 18.54 5.51 5.45
N VAL A 253 17.91 5.94 4.36
CA VAL A 253 17.16 7.21 4.32
C VAL A 253 15.79 7.03 4.98
N LYS A 254 15.49 7.80 6.02
CA LYS A 254 14.37 7.57 6.95
C LYS A 254 13.08 8.33 6.61
N SER A 255 13.18 9.39 5.82
CA SER A 255 12.03 10.20 5.43
C SER A 255 12.13 10.68 3.98
N LEU A 256 10.99 11.11 3.41
CA LEU A 256 10.91 11.56 2.03
C LEU A 256 11.86 12.75 1.72
N ASN A 257 12.03 13.67 2.68
CA ASN A 257 12.75 14.92 2.48
C ASN A 257 14.16 14.93 3.12
N GLU A 258 14.57 13.82 3.74
CA GLU A 258 15.92 13.69 4.30
C GLU A 258 16.96 13.62 3.17
N LYS A 259 18.06 14.37 3.35
CA LYS A 259 19.19 14.31 2.43
C LYS A 259 20.02 13.04 2.67
N PRO A 260 20.52 12.37 1.62
CA PRO A 260 21.37 11.20 1.77
C PRO A 260 22.65 11.50 2.57
N THR A 261 22.94 10.68 3.58
CA THR A 261 24.19 10.78 4.34
C THR A 261 25.37 10.18 3.55
N SER A 262 26.61 10.43 3.98
CA SER A 262 27.79 9.77 3.41
C SER A 262 27.68 8.24 3.49
N THR A 263 27.15 7.70 4.60
CA THR A 263 26.90 6.27 4.76
C THR A 263 25.87 5.75 3.76
N SER A 264 24.79 6.51 3.51
CA SER A 264 23.78 6.16 2.51
C SER A 264 24.37 6.13 1.10
N LYS A 265 25.22 7.10 0.76
CA LYS A 265 25.91 7.15 -0.54
C LYS A 265 26.87 5.98 -0.72
N ASP A 266 27.61 5.60 0.31
CA ASP A 266 28.52 4.46 0.24
C ASP A 266 27.77 3.13 0.12
N ALA A 267 26.61 2.99 0.77
CA ALA A 267 25.71 1.87 0.56
C ALA A 267 25.19 1.82 -0.89
N ALA A 268 24.78 2.97 -1.44
CA ALA A 268 24.31 3.07 -2.83
C ALA A 268 25.40 2.71 -3.85
N LYS A 269 26.66 3.14 -3.65
CA LYS A 269 27.80 2.75 -4.51
C LYS A 269 27.99 1.24 -4.55
N LYS A 270 27.89 0.59 -3.38
CA LYS A 270 28.00 -0.88 -3.29
C LYS A 270 26.87 -1.60 -4.01
N LEU A 271 25.69 -0.99 -4.12
CA LEU A 271 24.54 -1.59 -4.81
C LEU A 271 24.68 -1.59 -6.34
N ILE A 272 25.35 -0.59 -6.93
CA ILE A 272 25.48 -0.47 -8.40
C ILE A 272 26.82 -0.96 -8.97
N ASN A 273 27.82 -1.20 -8.11
CA ASN A 273 29.12 -1.72 -8.51
C ASN A 273 29.27 -3.24 -8.36
N ASN A 274 28.23 -3.92 -7.85
CA ASN A 274 28.09 -5.38 -7.83
C ASN A 274 27.22 -5.83 -9.00
#